data_AF-A0A379AQ23-F1
#
_entry.id   AF-A0A379AQ23-F1
#
_cell.length_a   1.000
_cell.length_b   1.000
_cell.length_c   1.000
_cell.angle_alpha   90.00
_cell.angle_beta   90.00
_cell.angle_gamma   90.00
#
_symmetry.space_group_name_H-M   'P 1'
#
loop_
_entity.id
_entity.type
_entity.pdbx_description
1 polymer ?
#
loop_
_entity_poly.entity_id
_entity_poly.type
_entity_poly.pdbx_seq_one_letter_code
_entity_poly.pdbx_strand_id
1 'polypeptide(L)'
;MTRKGYPPKPSVLETIFNLKYEGQDITPQAASQWLNGKMIPRLDKLKTLAIVLNVDLSELVPPNKLQKLRTAELKRIGTPEELRWENIATQQDKALFSHFLDLPEPQKNVVREVIMALYKQHCE
;
A
#
# COMPACT_ATOMS: atom_id res chain seq x y z
N MET A 1 15.46 10.73 8.41
CA MET A 1 16.07 12.08 8.36
C MET A 1 17.58 12.01 8.50
N THR A 2 18.11 11.66 9.68
CA THR A 2 19.55 11.63 9.96
C THR A 2 20.35 10.69 9.05
N ARG A 3 19.82 9.50 8.75
CA ARG A 3 20.42 8.53 7.80
C ARG A 3 20.62 9.10 6.39
N LYS A 4 19.83 10.11 6.00
CA LYS A 4 19.94 10.83 4.72
C LYS A 4 20.77 12.11 4.79
N GLY A 5 21.33 12.43 5.96
CA GLY A 5 22.04 13.69 6.19
C GLY A 5 21.13 14.90 6.39
N TYR A 6 19.80 14.72 6.46
CA TYR A 6 18.90 15.83 6.73
C TYR A 6 18.76 16.08 8.25
N PRO A 7 18.84 17.34 8.71
CA PRO A 7 18.52 17.67 10.09
C PRO A 7 17.03 17.36 10.34
N PRO A 8 16.65 16.73 11.47
CA PRO A 8 15.27 16.37 11.78
C PRO A 8 14.45 17.61 12.19
N LYS A 9 14.36 18.60 11.29
CA LYS A 9 13.62 19.85 11.46
C LYS A 9 12.32 19.79 10.66
N PRO A 10 11.18 20.22 11.22
CA PRO A 10 9.90 20.20 10.51
C PRO A 10 9.92 20.93 9.18
N SER A 11 10.51 22.13 9.10
CA SER A 11 10.60 22.90 7.86
C SER A 11 11.42 22.19 6.79
N VAL A 12 12.50 21.49 7.17
CA VAL A 12 13.31 20.74 6.21
C VAL A 12 12.52 19.56 5.66
N LEU A 13 11.85 18.80 6.53
CA LEU A 13 11.02 17.67 6.11
C LEU A 13 9.87 18.13 5.18
N GLU A 14 9.19 19.23 5.54
CA GLU A 14 8.12 19.80 4.74
C GLU A 14 8.61 20.16 3.33
N THR A 15 9.71 20.92 3.22
CA THR A 15 10.25 21.32 1.92
C THR A 15 10.64 20.12 1.05
N ILE A 16 11.43 19.16 1.58
CA ILE A 16 11.84 17.99 0.79
C ILE A 16 10.66 17.08 0.43
N PHE A 17 9.62 17.05 1.26
CA PHE A 17 8.41 16.29 1.00
C PHE A 17 7.58 16.93 -0.11
N ASN A 18 7.26 18.22 0.01
CA ASN A 18 6.42 18.95 -0.96
C ASN A 18 7.07 18.99 -2.34
N LEU A 19 8.41 19.06 -2.42
CA LEU A 19 9.12 18.97 -3.70
C LEU A 19 8.91 17.64 -4.46
N LYS A 20 8.54 16.56 -3.75
CA LYS A 20 8.36 15.23 -4.35
C LYS A 20 6.90 14.79 -4.39
N TYR A 21 6.03 15.41 -3.60
CA TYR A 21 4.64 15.01 -3.47
C TYR A 21 3.77 15.67 -4.53
N GLU A 22 2.98 14.90 -5.26
CA GLU A 22 2.10 15.39 -6.33
C GLU A 22 0.69 15.74 -5.83
N GLY A 23 0.42 15.53 -4.54
CA GLY A 23 -0.87 15.86 -3.92
C GLY A 23 -0.84 17.21 -3.20
N GLN A 24 -1.78 17.38 -2.26
CA GLN A 24 -1.81 18.59 -1.43
C GLN A 24 -0.58 18.67 -0.52
N ASP A 25 0.13 19.80 -0.64
CA ASP A 25 1.26 20.18 0.21
C ASP A 25 0.94 20.03 1.70
N ILE A 26 1.97 19.72 2.47
CA ILE A 26 1.90 19.69 3.93
C ILE A 26 2.45 20.98 4.53
N THR A 27 1.98 21.29 5.73
CA THR A 27 2.52 22.39 6.53
C THR A 27 3.68 21.91 7.41
N PRO A 28 4.56 22.83 7.87
CA PRO A 28 5.59 22.50 8.84
C PRO A 28 5.02 21.94 10.15
N GLN A 29 3.79 22.34 10.51
CA GLN A 29 3.09 21.77 11.66
C GLN A 29 2.78 20.28 11.45
N ALA A 30 2.28 19.89 10.28
CA ALA A 30 2.04 18.48 9.95
C ALA A 30 3.34 17.68 9.96
N ALA A 31 4.41 18.21 9.35
CA ALA A 31 5.73 17.59 9.38
C ALA A 31 6.26 17.42 10.82
N SER A 32 6.02 18.40 11.71
CA SER A 32 6.36 18.30 13.13
C SER A 32 5.59 17.19 13.85
N GLN A 33 4.29 17.05 13.59
CA GLN A 33 3.49 15.97 14.18
C GLN A 33 3.98 14.59 13.74
N TRP A 34 4.44 14.45 12.49
CA TRP A 34 4.99 13.18 11.98
C TRP A 34 6.35 12.86 12.58
N LEU A 35 7.27 13.83 12.62
CA LEU A 35 8.60 13.66 13.22
C LEU A 35 8.52 13.27 14.70
N ASN A 36 7.53 13.79 15.42
CA ASN A 36 7.30 13.50 16.84
C ASN A 36 6.39 12.27 17.06
N GLY A 37 5.95 11.57 16.01
CA GLY A 37 5.08 10.40 16.12
C GLY A 37 3.67 10.67 16.65
N LYS A 38 3.25 11.94 16.73
CA LYS A 38 1.94 12.36 17.25
C LYS A 38 0.80 12.08 16.26
N MET A 39 1.13 12.05 14.97
CA MET A 39 0.19 11.74 13.89
C MET A 39 0.84 10.82 12.88
N ILE A 40 0.08 9.85 12.37
CA ILE A 40 0.53 8.97 11.30
C ILE A 40 -0.05 9.46 9.98
N PRO A 41 0.80 9.73 8.97
CA PRO A 41 0.34 10.15 7.65
C PRO A 41 -0.50 9.06 6.98
N ARG A 42 -1.25 9.48 5.95
CA ARG A 42 -1.93 8.56 5.03
C ARG A 42 -0.92 7.79 4.18
N LEU A 43 -1.37 6.72 3.53
CA LEU A 43 -0.49 5.79 2.84
C LEU A 43 0.20 6.43 1.61
N ASP A 44 -0.51 7.25 0.83
CA ASP A 44 0.07 8.14 -0.19
C ASP A 44 1.27 8.98 0.32
N LYS A 45 1.11 9.66 1.45
CA LYS A 45 2.14 10.48 2.09
C LYS A 45 3.27 9.63 2.64
N LEU A 46 2.97 8.46 3.23
CA LEU A 46 3.99 7.53 3.70
C LEU A 46 4.85 6.95 2.57
N LYS A 47 4.25 6.60 1.42
CA LYS A 47 4.99 6.16 0.22
C LYS A 47 5.96 7.25 -0.24
N THR A 48 5.51 8.50 -0.24
CA THR A 48 6.36 9.64 -0.62
C THR A 48 7.48 9.88 0.39
N LEU A 49 7.20 9.77 1.69
CA LEU A 49 8.23 9.82 2.73
C LEU A 49 9.28 8.72 2.56
N ALA A 50 8.87 7.49 2.22
CA ALA A 50 9.78 6.38 1.95
C ALA A 50 10.72 6.69 0.78
N ILE A 51 10.19 7.29 -0.30
CA ILE A 51 10.98 7.73 -1.46
C ILE A 51 11.97 8.83 -1.08
N VAL A 52 11.49 9.90 -0.45
CA VAL A 52 12.33 11.07 -0.08
C VAL A 52 13.43 10.67 0.91
N LEU A 53 13.10 9.80 1.86
CA LEU A 53 14.06 9.30 2.85
C LEU A 53 14.89 8.12 2.33
N ASN A 54 14.55 7.56 1.16
CA ASN A 54 15.11 6.34 0.56
C ASN A 54 15.24 5.21 1.59
N VAL A 55 14.13 4.92 2.25
CA VAL A 55 13.98 3.82 3.20
C VAL A 55 12.81 2.96 2.73
N ASP A 56 12.79 1.71 3.16
CA ASP A 56 11.62 0.88 2.89
C ASP A 56 10.41 1.39 3.71
N LEU A 57 9.22 1.22 3.16
CA LEU A 57 7.99 1.62 3.83
C LEU A 57 7.78 0.88 5.17
N SER A 58 8.30 -0.35 5.29
CA SER A 58 8.29 -1.12 6.53
C SER A 58 9.18 -0.54 7.64
N GLU A 59 10.19 0.27 7.29
CA GLU A 59 10.99 1.01 8.28
C GLU A 59 10.19 2.17 8.91
N LEU A 60 9.18 2.69 8.19
CA LEU A 60 8.35 3.81 8.66
C LEU A 60 7.13 3.36 9.45
N VAL A 61 6.55 2.20 9.10
CA VAL A 61 5.30 1.72 9.68
C VAL A 61 5.35 0.20 9.88
N PRO A 62 5.01 -0.31 11.08
CA PRO A 62 4.93 -1.74 11.34
C PRO A 62 3.94 -2.45 10.40
N PRO A 63 4.19 -3.71 10.00
CA PRO A 63 3.40 -4.42 8.99
C PRO A 63 1.91 -4.52 9.36
N ASN A 64 1.58 -4.76 10.63
CA ASN A 64 0.18 -4.81 11.11
C ASN A 64 -0.58 -3.51 10.89
N LYS A 65 0.12 -2.37 10.93
CA LYS A 65 -0.47 -1.04 10.74
C LYS A 65 -0.51 -0.66 9.27
N LEU A 66 0.51 -1.07 8.50
CA LEU A 66 0.54 -0.89 7.05
C LEU A 66 -0.65 -1.58 6.37
N GLN A 67 -1.03 -2.78 6.81
CA GLN A 67 -2.22 -3.46 6.28
C GLN A 67 -3.50 -2.65 6.50
N LYS A 68 -3.71 -2.12 7.72
CA LYS A 68 -4.86 -1.26 8.03
C LYS A 68 -4.90 -0.01 7.15
N LEU A 69 -3.75 0.60 6.90
CA LEU A 69 -3.63 1.77 6.04
C LEU A 69 -3.92 1.44 4.57
N ARG A 70 -3.49 0.28 4.07
CA ARG A 70 -3.82 -0.20 2.71
C ARG A 70 -5.31 -0.44 2.55
N THR A 71 -5.96 -1.12 3.51
CA THR A 71 -7.41 -1.32 3.47
C THR A 71 -8.17 0.00 3.52
N ALA A 72 -7.72 0.96 4.33
CA ALA A 72 -8.34 2.29 4.39
C ALA A 72 -8.15 3.08 3.08
N GLU A 73 -6.99 2.96 2.44
CA GLU A 73 -6.73 3.59 1.12
C GLU A 73 -7.60 2.95 0.03
N LEU A 74 -7.68 1.61 -0.02
CA LEU A 74 -8.55 0.88 -0.95
C LEU A 74 -10.02 1.29 -0.79
N LYS A 75 -10.52 1.47 0.44
CA LYS A 75 -11.87 2.00 0.68
C LYS A 75 -12.10 3.43 0.17
N ARG A 76 -11.04 4.23 0.05
CA ARG A 76 -11.12 5.64 -0.36
C ARG A 76 -11.03 5.81 -1.88
N ILE A 77 -10.13 5.06 -2.53
CA ILE A 77 -9.77 5.26 -3.94
C ILE A 77 -9.87 3.99 -4.81
N GLY A 78 -10.15 2.83 -4.21
CA GLY A 78 -10.21 1.56 -4.91
C GLY A 78 -11.47 1.44 -5.78
N THR A 79 -11.34 0.66 -6.84
CA THR A 79 -12.45 0.30 -7.71
C THR A 79 -13.42 -0.66 -7.00
N PRO A 80 -14.69 -0.75 -7.45
CA PRO A 80 -15.64 -1.71 -6.91
C PRO A 80 -15.15 -3.17 -6.97
N GLU A 81 -14.37 -3.52 -8.01
CA GLU A 81 -13.80 -4.84 -8.19
C GLU A 81 -12.69 -5.14 -7.17
N GLU A 82 -11.76 -4.20 -6.95
CA GLU A 82 -10.70 -4.33 -5.94
C GLU A 82 -11.27 -4.45 -4.52
N LEU A 83 -12.34 -3.69 -4.23
CA LEU A 83 -13.05 -3.79 -2.97
C LEU A 83 -13.77 -5.13 -2.83
N ARG A 84 -14.35 -5.66 -3.91
CA ARG A 84 -14.98 -6.98 -3.92
C ARG A 84 -13.97 -8.08 -3.64
N TRP A 85 -12.78 -8.01 -4.24
CA TRP A 85 -11.69 -8.95 -3.98
C TRP A 85 -11.25 -8.92 -2.51
N GLU A 86 -11.04 -7.74 -1.93
CA GLU A 86 -10.66 -7.59 -0.53
C GLU A 86 -11.72 -8.09 0.46
N ASN A 87 -13.00 -7.89 0.15
CA ASN A 87 -14.10 -8.23 1.07
C ASN A 87 -14.52 -9.71 1.00
N ILE A 88 -14.34 -10.37 -0.15
CA ILE A 88 -14.82 -11.75 -0.38
C ILE A 88 -13.69 -12.76 -0.19
N ALA A 89 -12.45 -12.43 -0.59
CA ALA A 89 -11.35 -13.39 -0.53
C ALA A 89 -10.90 -13.62 0.93
N THR A 90 -10.96 -14.87 1.38
CA THR A 90 -10.39 -15.29 2.66
C THR A 90 -8.86 -15.19 2.63
N GLN A 91 -8.19 -15.26 3.79
CA GLN A 91 -6.72 -15.36 3.83
C GLN A 91 -6.20 -16.56 3.02
N GLN A 92 -6.97 -17.65 3.00
CA GLN A 92 -6.62 -18.86 2.24
C GLN A 92 -6.70 -18.62 0.73
N ASP A 93 -7.73 -17.91 0.26
CA ASP A 93 -7.85 -17.55 -1.17
C ASP A 93 -6.69 -16.64 -1.62
N LYS A 94 -6.29 -15.68 -0.76
CA LYS A 94 -5.14 -14.81 -1.01
C LYS A 94 -3.83 -15.61 -1.08
N ALA A 95 -3.64 -16.59 -0.20
CA ALA A 95 -2.46 -17.47 -0.21
C ALA A 95 -2.45 -18.42 -1.42
N LEU A 96 -3.60 -18.98 -1.80
CA LEU A 96 -3.73 -19.80 -3.01
C LEU A 96 -3.35 -19.00 -4.26
N PHE A 97 -3.77 -17.73 -4.33
CA PHE A 97 -3.43 -16.86 -5.45
C PHE A 97 -1.92 -16.61 -5.57
N SER A 98 -1.19 -16.48 -4.46
CA SER A 98 0.29 -16.39 -4.54
C SER A 98 0.92 -17.62 -5.19
N HIS A 99 0.45 -18.82 -4.84
CA HIS A 99 0.93 -20.04 -5.48
C HIS A 99 0.60 -20.09 -6.97
N PHE A 100 -0.60 -19.63 -7.35
CA PHE A 100 -0.99 -19.52 -8.75
C PHE A 100 -0.05 -18.60 -9.55
N LEU A 101 0.39 -17.47 -8.98
CA LEU A 101 1.30 -16.54 -9.65
C LEU A 101 2.69 -17.13 -9.90
N ASP A 102 3.14 -18.05 -9.05
CA ASP A 102 4.44 -18.73 -9.18
C ASP A 102 4.43 -19.87 -10.23
N LEU A 103 3.25 -20.31 -10.68
CA LEU A 103 3.15 -21.40 -11.66
C LEU A 103 3.70 -20.99 -13.05
N PRO A 104 4.31 -21.93 -13.79
CA PRO A 104 4.59 -21.78 -15.22
C PRO A 104 3.32 -21.52 -16.04
N GLU A 105 3.44 -20.78 -17.15
CA GLU A 105 2.30 -20.39 -17.99
C GLU A 105 1.40 -21.56 -18.44
N PRO A 106 1.92 -22.74 -18.83
CA PRO A 106 1.08 -23.89 -19.16
C PRO A 106 0.17 -24.34 -18.01
N GLN A 107 0.68 -24.31 -16.77
CA GLN A 107 -0.06 -24.71 -15.59
C GLN A 107 -1.09 -23.65 -15.18
N LYS A 108 -0.75 -22.36 -15.34
CA LYS A 108 -1.70 -21.26 -15.15
C LYS A 108 -2.91 -21.40 -16.06
N ASN A 109 -2.70 -21.78 -17.32
CA ASN A 109 -3.79 -21.96 -18.29
C ASN A 109 -4.76 -23.06 -17.87
N VAL A 110 -4.25 -24.22 -17.41
CA VAL A 110 -5.09 -25.30 -16.89
C VAL A 110 -5.94 -24.81 -15.71
N VAL A 111 -5.33 -24.10 -14.75
CA VAL A 111 -6.08 -23.58 -13.59
C VAL A 111 -7.15 -22.57 -14.03
N ARG A 112 -6.83 -21.65 -14.96
CA ARG A 112 -7.81 -20.70 -15.51
C ARG A 112 -8.98 -21.42 -16.18
N GLU A 113 -8.72 -22.47 -16.97
CA GLU A 113 -9.76 -23.27 -17.62
C GLU A 113 -10.68 -23.95 -16.60
N VAL A 114 -10.11 -24.57 -15.56
CA VAL A 114 -10.89 -25.22 -14.50
C VAL A 114 -11.79 -24.21 -13.78
N ILE A 115 -11.26 -23.04 -13.42
CA ILE A 115 -12.04 -21.98 -12.76
C ILE A 115 -13.18 -21.52 -13.68
N MET A 116 -12.91 -21.28 -14.96
CA MET A 116 -13.92 -20.85 -15.92
C MET A 116 -14.98 -21.92 -16.18
N ALA A 117 -14.59 -23.20 -16.23
CA ALA A 117 -15.53 -24.32 -16.39
C ALA A 117 -16.49 -24.42 -15.18
N LEU A 118 -15.95 -24.36 -13.96
CA LEU A 118 -16.75 -24.38 -12.74
C LEU A 118 -17.65 -23.14 -12.62
N TYR A 119 -17.15 -21.97 -13.02
CA TYR A 119 -17.94 -20.73 -13.01
C TYR A 119 -19.14 -20.82 -13.96
N LYS A 120 -18.93 -21.31 -15.19
CA LYS A 120 -20.02 -21.52 -16.16
C LYS A 120 -21.09 -22.46 -15.59
N GLN A 121 -20.68 -23.59 -15.02
CA GLN A 121 -21.62 -24.56 -14.44
C GLN A 121 -22.41 -23.99 -13.25
N HIS A 122 -21.86 -23.04 -12.50
CA HIS A 122 -22.55 -22.42 -11.37
C HIS A 122 -23.57 -21.34 -11.79
N CYS A 123 -23.42 -20.78 -12.99
CA CYS A 123 -24.29 -19.73 -13.51
C CYS A 123 -25.41 -20.25 -14.44
N GLU A 124 -25.39 -21.55 -14.78
CA GLU A 124 -26.48 -22.28 -15.44
C GLU A 124 -27.43 -22.90 -14.39
#